data_AF-A0A643BU89-F1
#
_entry.id   AF-A0A643BU89-F1
#
_cell.length_a   1.000
_cell.length_b   1.000
_cell.length_c   1.000
_cell.angle_alpha   90.00
_cell.angle_beta   90.00
_cell.angle_gamma   90.00
#
_symmetry.space_group_name_H-M   'P 1'
#
loop_
_entity.id
_entity.type
_entity.pdbx_description
1 polymer ?
#
loop_
_entity_poly.entity_id
_entity_poly.type
_entity_poly.pdbx_seq_one_letter_code
_entity_poly.pdbx_strand_id
1 'polypeptide(L)'
;MFWRDYWNERMAPEILSGKTILMSAHGNSSRAILKHLDGISDEDIINITHPTGVPILLELDENLHAVGPHQFLGNQEAIQAAIKKVEDQGKVKCDDK
;
A
#
# COMPACT_ATOMS: atom_id res chain seq x y z
N MET A 1 10.26 -6.66 -13.56
CA MET A 1 9.41 -5.57 -13.01
C MET A 1 8.05 -5.63 -13.73
N PHE A 2 7.24 -6.66 -13.46
CA PHE A 2 6.08 -7.02 -14.30
C PHE A 2 4.83 -6.15 -14.09
N TRP A 3 4.75 -5.42 -12.98
CA TRP A 3 3.54 -4.66 -12.65
C TRP A 3 3.46 -3.31 -13.37
N ARG A 4 4.60 -2.71 -13.78
CA ARG A 4 4.62 -1.42 -14.50
C ARG A 4 4.00 -1.53 -15.89
N ASP A 5 4.32 -2.59 -16.61
CA ASP A 5 3.78 -2.83 -17.95
C ASP A 5 2.26 -3.08 -17.86
N TYR A 6 1.84 -3.92 -16.91
CA TYR A 6 0.42 -4.16 -16.65
C TYR A 6 -0.33 -2.90 -16.18
N TRP A 7 0.32 -2.03 -15.41
CA TRP A 7 -0.24 -0.73 -15.02
C TRP A 7 -0.54 0.14 -16.22
N ASN A 8 0.46 0.37 -17.09
CA ASN A 8 0.32 1.26 -18.23
C ASN A 8 -0.63 0.71 -19.31
N GLU A 9 -0.62 -0.60 -19.55
CA GLU A 9 -1.39 -1.21 -20.64
C GLU A 9 -2.85 -1.51 -20.27
N ARG A 10 -3.13 -1.76 -18.98
CA ARG A 10 -4.46 -2.22 -18.53
C ARG A 10 -5.06 -1.33 -17.46
N MET A 11 -4.37 -1.13 -16.33
CA MET A 11 -5.00 -0.49 -15.17
C MET A 11 -5.21 1.02 -15.37
N ALA A 12 -4.19 1.73 -15.84
CA ALA A 12 -4.24 3.15 -16.14
C ALA A 12 -5.42 3.54 -17.05
N PRO A 13 -5.60 2.96 -18.25
CA PRO A 13 -6.73 3.29 -19.12
C PRO A 13 -8.08 2.90 -18.51
N GLU A 14 -8.15 1.83 -17.72
CA GLU A 14 -9.40 1.45 -17.04
C GLU A 14 -9.78 2.41 -15.92
N ILE A 15 -8.82 2.89 -15.13
CA ILE A 15 -9.03 3.93 -14.11
C ILE A 15 -9.52 5.22 -14.77
N LEU A 16 -8.86 5.66 -15.86
CA LEU A 16 -9.26 6.85 -16.62
C LEU A 16 -10.64 6.68 -17.29
N SER A 17 -11.08 5.46 -17.56
CA SER A 17 -12.45 5.17 -18.03
C SER A 17 -13.51 5.24 -16.92
N GLY A 18 -13.11 5.55 -15.67
CA GLY A 18 -13.99 5.65 -14.51
C GLY A 18 -14.30 4.32 -13.83
N LYS A 19 -13.54 3.26 -14.11
CA LYS A 19 -13.74 1.95 -13.45
C LYS A 19 -13.05 1.92 -12.09
N THR A 20 -13.73 1.35 -11.11
CA THR A 20 -13.12 1.01 -9.81
C THR A 20 -12.30 -0.27 -9.95
N ILE A 21 -11.00 -0.19 -9.66
CA ILE A 21 -10.09 -1.34 -9.69
C ILE A 21 -9.82 -1.84 -8.26
N LEU A 22 -9.92 -3.16 -8.07
CA LEU A 22 -9.47 -3.85 -6.86
C LEU A 22 -8.17 -4.60 -7.17
N MET A 23 -7.12 -4.33 -6.39
CA MET A 23 -5.83 -5.01 -6.50
C MET A 23 -5.58 -5.88 -5.27
N SER A 24 -5.33 -7.18 -5.50
CA SER A 24 -4.88 -8.11 -4.46
C SER A 24 -3.42 -8.46 -4.69
N ALA A 25 -2.54 -8.07 -3.76
CA ALA A 25 -1.10 -8.23 -3.86
C ALA A 25 -0.47 -8.54 -2.50
N HIS A 26 0.85 -8.76 -2.48
CA HIS A 26 1.63 -9.01 -1.26
C HIS A 26 2.35 -7.74 -0.79
N GLY A 27 2.73 -7.70 0.50
CA GLY A 27 3.26 -6.49 1.15
C GLY A 27 4.39 -5.75 0.42
N ASN A 28 5.37 -6.44 -0.16
CA ASN A 28 6.45 -5.80 -0.91
C ASN A 28 5.98 -5.20 -2.24
N SER A 29 5.11 -5.93 -2.97
CA SER A 29 4.53 -5.43 -4.22
C SER A 29 3.60 -4.24 -3.96
N SER A 30 2.78 -4.31 -2.92
CA SER A 30 1.89 -3.21 -2.53
C SER A 30 2.68 -1.96 -2.15
N ARG A 31 3.81 -2.10 -1.42
CA ARG A 31 4.72 -0.98 -1.11
C ARG A 31 5.34 -0.36 -2.36
N ALA A 32 5.80 -1.18 -3.31
CA ALA A 32 6.36 -0.67 -4.55
C ALA A 32 5.35 0.14 -5.38
N ILE A 33 4.09 -0.29 -5.40
CA ILE A 33 3.00 0.39 -6.09
C ILE A 33 2.63 1.69 -5.37
N LEU A 34 2.42 1.64 -4.05
CA LEU A 34 2.17 2.84 -3.25
C LEU A 34 3.30 3.87 -3.38
N LYS A 35 4.56 3.45 -3.33
CA LYS A 35 5.72 4.33 -3.57
C LYS A 35 5.61 5.06 -4.91
N HIS A 36 5.23 4.34 -5.97
CA HIS A 36 5.15 4.92 -7.30
C HIS A 36 3.99 5.89 -7.47
N LEU A 37 2.82 5.57 -6.91
CA LEU A 37 1.59 6.36 -7.08
C LEU A 37 1.52 7.57 -6.13
N ASP A 38 2.03 7.40 -4.92
CA ASP A 38 1.97 8.36 -3.83
C ASP A 38 3.27 9.20 -3.75
N GLY A 39 4.20 8.98 -4.69
CA GLY A 39 5.45 9.76 -4.81
C GLY A 39 6.39 9.64 -3.61
N ILE A 40 6.27 8.57 -2.84
CA ILE A 40 6.96 8.39 -1.55
C ILE A 40 8.46 8.23 -1.79
N SER A 41 9.26 8.95 -0.99
CA SER A 41 10.72 8.85 -1.05
C SER A 41 11.21 7.46 -0.65
N ASP A 42 12.43 7.10 -1.07
CA ASP A 42 13.08 5.85 -0.63
C ASP A 42 13.33 5.82 0.89
N GLU A 43 13.37 6.98 1.55
CA GLU A 43 13.55 7.09 3.00
C GLU A 43 12.23 6.86 3.74
N ASP A 44 11.13 7.41 3.22
CA ASP A 44 9.82 7.32 3.85
C ASP A 44 9.20 5.93 3.67
N ILE A 45 9.43 5.26 2.53
CA ILE A 45 8.87 3.93 2.27
C ILE A 45 9.37 2.86 3.26
N ILE A 46 10.54 3.08 3.89
CA ILE A 46 11.10 2.19 4.92
C ILE A 46 10.26 2.23 6.19
N ASN A 47 9.67 3.39 6.51
CA ASN A 47 8.83 3.57 7.70
C ASN A 47 7.38 3.11 7.48
N ILE A 48 7.03 2.70 6.25
CA ILE A 48 5.68 2.27 5.92
C ILE A 48 5.55 0.76 6.12
N THR A 49 4.80 0.41 7.16
CA THR A 49 4.40 -0.97 7.46
C THR A 49 2.94 -1.17 7.09
N HIS A 50 2.67 -2.02 6.09
CA HIS A 50 1.30 -2.36 5.70
C HIS A 50 0.73 -3.49 6.56
N PRO A 51 -0.45 -3.31 7.16
CA PRO A 51 -1.14 -4.39 7.87
C PRO A 51 -1.70 -5.42 6.88
N THR A 52 -1.67 -6.69 7.28
CA THR A 52 -2.17 -7.79 6.44
C THR A 52 -3.70 -7.83 6.45
N GLY A 53 -4.32 -7.93 5.27
CA GLY A 53 -5.77 -8.11 5.14
C GLY A 53 -6.62 -6.85 5.39
N VAL A 54 -6.00 -5.67 5.39
CA VAL A 54 -6.70 -4.38 5.50
C VAL A 54 -6.82 -3.75 4.11
N PRO A 55 -8.03 -3.40 3.65
CA PRO A 55 -8.19 -2.67 2.40
C PRO A 55 -7.59 -1.27 2.48
N ILE A 56 -6.86 -0.88 1.44
CA ILE A 56 -6.25 0.46 1.30
C ILE A 56 -6.99 1.19 0.20
N LEU A 57 -7.54 2.35 0.51
CA LEU A 57 -8.14 3.27 -0.45
C LEU A 57 -7.05 4.22 -0.95
N LEU A 58 -6.97 4.36 -2.27
CA LEU A 58 -6.13 5.32 -2.95
C LEU A 58 -7.00 6.12 -3.93
N GLU A 59 -6.98 7.43 -3.77
CA GLU A 59 -7.66 8.35 -4.68
C GLU A 59 -6.62 8.87 -5.67
N LEU A 60 -6.93 8.78 -6.97
CA LEU A 60 -6.04 9.17 -8.05
C LEU A 60 -6.66 10.31 -8.86
N ASP A 61 -5.83 11.23 -9.32
CA ASP A 61 -6.22 12.29 -10.24
C ASP A 61 -6.24 11.80 -11.71
N GLU A 62 -6.58 12.70 -12.63
CA GLU A 62 -6.58 12.45 -14.08
C GLU A 62 -5.19 12.14 -14.67
N ASN A 63 -4.13 12.45 -13.93
CA ASN A 63 -2.74 12.13 -14.28
C ASN A 63 -2.26 10.85 -13.60
N LEU A 64 -3.15 10.12 -12.90
CA LEU A 64 -2.86 8.90 -12.13
C LEU A 64 -1.88 9.14 -10.97
N HIS A 65 -1.83 10.36 -10.43
CA HIS A 65 -1.13 10.69 -9.19
C HIS A 65 -2.09 10.61 -8.01
N ALA A 66 -1.58 10.22 -6.85
CA ALA A 66 -2.37 10.26 -5.62
C ALA A 66 -2.78 11.70 -5.29
N VAL A 67 -4.08 11.94 -5.06
CA VAL A 67 -4.60 13.26 -4.64
C VAL A 67 -4.37 13.51 -3.15
N GLY A 68 -4.01 12.48 -2.39
CA GLY A 68 -3.78 12.55 -0.96
C GLY A 68 -3.24 11.24 -0.41
N PRO A 69 -2.95 11.19 0.91
CA PRO A 69 -2.38 10.00 1.53
C PRO A 69 -3.35 8.83 1.46
N HIS A 70 -2.80 7.63 1.25
CA HIS A 70 -3.56 6.39 1.30
C HIS A 70 -4.31 6.22 2.63
N GLN A 71 -5.52 5.67 2.57
CA GLN A 71 -6.38 5.49 3.74
C GLN A 71 -6.65 4.03 4.01
N PHE A 72 -6.47 3.58 5.26
CA PHE A 72 -6.87 2.24 5.68
C PHE A 72 -8.36 2.20 5.98
N LEU A 73 -9.10 1.35 5.26
CA LEU A 73 -10.53 1.18 5.46
C LEU A 73 -10.80 0.19 6.59
N GLY A 74 -11.60 0.61 7.58
CA GLY A 74 -12.03 -0.24 8.69
C GLY A 74 -11.86 0.41 10.06
N ASN A 75 -11.82 -0.42 11.10
CA ASN A 75 -11.61 0.02 12.47
C ASN A 75 -10.14 0.43 12.69
N GLN A 76 -9.92 1.71 12.96
CA GLN A 76 -8.57 2.28 13.10
C GLN A 76 -7.78 1.66 14.26
N GLU A 77 -8.41 1.31 15.39
CA GLU A 77 -7.73 0.68 16.52
C GLU A 77 -7.20 -0.72 16.14
N ALA A 78 -8.02 -1.50 15.43
CA ALA A 78 -7.62 -2.83 14.95
C ALA A 78 -6.50 -2.74 13.89
N ILE A 79 -6.56 -1.72 13.03
CA ILE A 79 -5.53 -1.46 12.01
C ILE A 79 -4.20 -1.11 12.67
N GLN A 80 -4.20 -0.20 13.65
CA GLN A 80 -2.99 0.18 14.39
C GLN A 80 -2.40 -1.01 15.15
N ALA A 81 -3.25 -1.85 15.77
CA ALA A 81 -2.80 -3.08 16.41
C ALA A 81 -2.17 -4.07 15.41
N ALA A 82 -2.73 -4.18 14.19
CA ALA A 82 -2.19 -5.02 13.14
C ALA A 82 -0.86 -4.50 12.60
N ILE A 83 -0.70 -3.19 12.42
CA ILE A 83 0.57 -2.55 12.03
C ILE A 83 1.63 -2.85 13.09
N LYS A 84 1.33 -2.58 14.35
CA LYS A 84 2.23 -2.86 15.48
C LYS A 84 2.63 -4.34 15.54
N LYS A 85 1.69 -5.25 15.27
CA LYS A 85 1.98 -6.69 15.20
C LYS A 85 2.96 -7.04 14.08
N VAL A 86 2.90 -6.37 12.94
CA VAL A 86 3.87 -6.57 11.83
C VAL A 86 5.24 -5.98 12.20
N GLU A 87 5.28 -4.81 12.86
CA GLU A 87 6.54 -4.23 13.35
C GLU A 87 7.21 -5.12 14.41
N ASP A 88 6.43 -5.67 15.32
CA ASP A 88 6.93 -6.54 16.39
C ASP A 88 7.44 -7.90 15.86
N GLN A 89 7.06 -8.33 14.65
CA GLN A 89 7.66 -9.51 14.01
C GLN A 89 9.15 -9.32 13.68
N GLY A 90 9.59 -8.08 13.48
CA GLY A 90 10.99 -7.74 13.27
C GLY A 90 11.81 -7.71 14.57
N LYS A 91 11.17 -7.72 15.74
CA LYS A 91 11.85 -7.73 17.03
C LYS A 91 12.16 -9.17 17.43
N VAL A 92 13.43 -9.44 17.67
CA VAL A 92 13.86 -10.70 18.29
C VAL A 92 13.18 -10.79 19.65
N LYS A 93 12.43 -11.87 19.90
CA LYS A 93 12.06 -12.25 21.27
C LYS A 93 13.35 -12.49 22.03
N CYS A 94 13.73 -11.57 22.93
CA CYS A 94 14.57 -11.96 24.05
C CYS A 94 13.72 -12.85 24.94
N ASP A 95 13.84 -14.17 24.73
CA ASP A 95 13.47 -15.12 25.77
C ASP A 95 14.51 -14.97 26.88
N ASP A 96 14.20 -14.11 27.87
CA ASP A 96 14.93 -14.08 29.14
C ASP A 96 14.67 -15.42 29.85
N LYS A 97 15.70 -16.26 29.90
CA LYS A 97 15.79 -17.45 30.75
C LYS A 97 16.47 -17.12 32.06
#